data_AF-A0AAV9C5K9-F1
#
_entry.id   AF-A0AAV9C5K9-F1
#
_cell.length_a   1.000
_cell.length_b   1.000
_cell.length_c   1.000
_cell.angle_alpha   90.00
_cell.angle_beta   90.00
_cell.angle_gamma   90.00
#
_symmetry.space_group_name_H-M   'P 1'
#
loop_
_entity.id
_entity.type
_entity.pdbx_description
1 polymer ?
#
loop_
_entity_poly.entity_id
_entity_poly.type
_entity_poly.pdbx_seq_one_letter_code
_entity_poly.pdbx_strand_id
1 'polypeptide(L)'
;MIDQIIDPKLKDDISPDSLEKFVEVAEKCLAGLGIERPSMSDVLWNLEVTLQMHSNFEMGESSFDPTSISRYEGMTSSIVVNGDSVFSDLRSPKGGDIHQTMFT
;
A
#
# COMPACT_ATOMS: atom_id res chain seq x y z
N MET A 1 -18.18 -10.95 -8.32
CA MET A 1 -17.64 -10.44 -9.61
C MET A 1 -16.12 -10.35 -9.55
N ILE A 2 -15.54 -9.90 -8.43
CA ILE A 2 -14.10 -9.94 -8.18
C ILE A 2 -13.51 -11.35 -8.32
N ASP A 3 -14.21 -12.41 -7.90
CA ASP A 3 -13.71 -13.80 -7.90
C ASP A 3 -13.33 -14.37 -9.28
N GLN A 4 -13.73 -13.69 -10.36
CA GLN A 4 -13.43 -14.07 -11.74
C GLN A 4 -12.20 -13.34 -12.32
N ILE A 5 -11.73 -12.28 -11.66
CA ILE A 5 -10.59 -11.46 -12.09
C ILE A 5 -9.34 -11.67 -11.21
N ILE A 6 -9.48 -12.36 -10.08
CA ILE A 6 -8.36 -12.73 -9.20
C ILE A 6 -7.46 -13.72 -9.94
N ASP A 7 -6.14 -13.53 -9.81
CA ASP A 7 -5.17 -14.49 -10.34
C ASP A 7 -5.46 -15.90 -9.77
N PRO A 8 -5.63 -16.93 -10.61
CA PRO A 8 -5.89 -18.30 -10.15
C PRO A 8 -4.89 -18.82 -9.12
N LYS A 9 -3.66 -18.31 -9.10
CA LYS A 9 -2.62 -18.68 -8.13
C LYS A 9 -2.80 -18.04 -6.75
N LEU A 10 -3.61 -16.97 -6.65
CA LEU A 10 -3.84 -16.23 -5.40
C LEU A 10 -5.18 -16.58 -4.75
N LYS A 11 -6.05 -17.29 -5.46
CA LYS A 11 -7.45 -17.49 -5.06
C LYS A 11 -7.62 -18.24 -3.73
N ASP A 12 -6.72 -19.17 -3.44
CA ASP A 12 -6.78 -20.00 -2.23
C ASP A 12 -5.88 -19.47 -1.10
N ASP A 13 -4.98 -18.53 -1.42
CA ASP A 13 -3.94 -18.04 -0.51
C ASP A 13 -4.22 -16.61 -0.01
N ILE A 14 -5.31 -15.96 -0.42
CA ILE A 14 -5.61 -14.57 -0.06
C ILE A 14 -6.66 -14.46 1.05
N SER A 15 -6.46 -13.52 1.98
CA SER A 15 -7.47 -13.19 2.98
C SER A 15 -8.66 -12.47 2.32
N PRO A 16 -9.91 -12.92 2.53
CA PRO A 16 -11.09 -12.29 1.94
C PRO A 16 -11.22 -10.81 2.35
N ASP A 17 -10.92 -10.49 3.61
CA ASP A 17 -11.01 -9.12 4.14
C ASP A 17 -9.95 -8.20 3.50
N SER A 18 -8.73 -8.73 3.31
CA SER A 18 -7.66 -7.98 2.63
C SER A 18 -8.00 -7.74 1.16
N LEU A 19 -8.60 -8.73 0.50
CA LEU A 19 -9.00 -8.63 -0.90
C LEU A 19 -10.10 -7.59 -1.08
N GLU A 20 -11.12 -7.59 -0.21
CA GLU A 20 -12.18 -6.58 -0.22
C GLU A 20 -11.59 -5.18 -0.05
N LYS A 21 -10.66 -5.01 0.90
CA LYS A 21 -10.03 -3.71 1.13
C LYS A 21 -9.19 -3.24 -0.06
N PHE A 22 -8.44 -4.16 -0.69
CA PHE A 22 -7.65 -3.86 -1.88
C PHE A 22 -8.53 -3.38 -3.03
N VAL A 23 -9.65 -4.07 -3.27
CA VAL A 23 -10.60 -3.72 -4.33
C VAL A 23 -11.21 -2.34 -4.08
N GLU A 24 -11.61 -2.02 -2.85
CA GLU A 24 -12.15 -0.71 -2.51
C GLU A 24 -11.19 0.44 -2.88
N VAL A 25 -9.89 0.24 -2.63
CA VAL A 25 -8.85 1.22 -2.99
C VAL A 25 -8.67 1.30 -4.50
N ALA A 26 -8.64 0.15 -5.18
CA ALA A 26 -8.50 0.08 -6.64
C ALA A 26 -9.67 0.79 -7.35
N GLU A 27 -10.91 0.60 -6.88
CA GLU A 27 -12.09 1.27 -7.40
C GLU A 27 -11.99 2.80 -7.25
N LYS A 28 -11.57 3.29 -6.08
CA LYS A 28 -11.36 4.72 -5.85
C LYS A 28 -10.24 5.30 -6.72
N CYS A 29 -9.14 4.58 -6.92
CA CYS A 29 -8.06 4.99 -7.83
C CYS A 29 -8.53 5.13 -9.28
N LEU A 30 -9.49 4.29 -9.68
CA LEU A 30 -10.07 4.27 -11.04
C LEU A 30 -11.32 5.15 -11.16
N ALA A 31 -11.65 5.95 -10.15
CA ALA A 31 -12.80 6.84 -10.21
C ALA A 31 -12.76 7.75 -11.44
N GLY A 32 -13.92 7.96 -12.06
CA GLY A 32 -14.06 8.77 -13.27
C GLY A 32 -13.73 10.24 -13.03
N LEU A 33 -13.97 10.73 -11.81
CA LEU A 33 -13.64 12.09 -11.39
C LEU A 33 -12.34 12.11 -10.60
N GLY A 34 -11.42 12.99 -10.99
CA GLY A 34 -10.11 13.11 -10.33
C GLY A 34 -10.18 13.50 -8.85
N ILE A 35 -11.25 14.18 -8.43
CA ILE A 35 -11.45 14.58 -7.02
C ILE A 35 -11.88 13.43 -6.11
N GLU A 36 -12.39 12.34 -6.68
CA GLU A 36 -12.74 11.13 -5.95
C GLU A 36 -11.55 10.18 -5.81
N ARG A 37 -10.48 10.41 -6.58
CA ARG A 37 -9.26 9.61 -6.51
C ARG A 37 -8.50 9.96 -5.23
N PRO A 38 -8.04 8.94 -4.49
CA PRO A 38 -7.28 9.16 -3.27
C PRO A 38 -5.93 9.80 -3.58
N SER A 39 -5.37 10.51 -2.59
CA SER A 39 -3.97 10.94 -2.68
C SER A 39 -3.05 9.72 -2.64
N MET A 40 -1.83 9.84 -3.20
CA MET A 40 -0.88 8.73 -3.15
C MET A 40 -0.55 8.31 -1.71
N SER A 41 -0.57 9.24 -0.76
CA SER A 41 -0.41 8.95 0.67
C SER A 41 -1.53 8.08 1.22
N ASP A 42 -2.78 8.37 0.85
CA ASP A 42 -3.94 7.56 1.23
C ASP A 42 -3.88 6.16 0.60
N VAL A 43 -3.43 6.05 -0.65
CA VAL A 43 -3.24 4.75 -1.31
C VAL A 43 -2.23 3.91 -0.53
N LEU A 44 -1.06 4.46 -0.23
CA LEU A 44 -0.02 3.76 0.54
C LEU A 44 -0.52 3.32 1.91
N TRP A 45 -1.25 4.20 2.61
CA TRP A 45 -1.86 3.87 3.88
C TRP A 45 -2.80 2.66 3.79
N ASN A 46 -3.71 2.66 2.80
CA ASN A 46 -4.65 1.57 2.66
C ASN A 46 -3.96 0.25 2.24
N LEU A 47 -2.84 0.32 1.50
CA LEU A 47 -2.07 -0.87 1.16
C LEU A 47 -1.35 -1.46 2.37
N GLU A 48 -0.80 -0.63 3.26
CA GLU A 48 -0.22 -1.08 4.54
C GLU A 48 -1.27 -1.78 5.40
N VAL A 49 -2.46 -1.15 5.54
CA VAL A 49 -3.62 -1.73 6.22
C VAL A 49 -3.99 -3.10 5.64
N THR A 50 -4.09 -3.17 4.32
CA THR A 50 -4.47 -4.39 3.59
C THR A 50 -3.46 -5.52 3.80
N LEU A 51 -2.16 -5.19 3.74
CA LEU A 51 -1.08 -6.15 3.92
C LEU A 51 -1.11 -6.71 5.34
N GLN A 52 -1.28 -5.87 6.36
CA GLN A 52 -1.37 -6.33 7.74
C GLN A 52 -2.58 -7.23 7.98
N MET A 53 -3.75 -6.91 7.41
CA MET A 53 -4.92 -7.82 7.46
C MET A 53 -4.60 -9.19 6.87
N HIS A 54 -3.85 -9.21 5.76
CA HIS A 54 -3.44 -10.46 5.13
C HIS A 54 -2.41 -11.24 5.96
N SER A 55 -1.38 -10.57 6.50
CA SER A 55 -0.38 -11.20 7.37
C SER A 55 -1.00 -11.77 8.66
N ASN A 56 -1.96 -11.06 9.25
CA ASN A 56 -2.68 -11.55 10.43
C ASN A 56 -3.53 -12.79 10.09
N PHE A 57 -4.11 -12.85 8.90
CA PHE A 57 -4.81 -14.03 8.40
C PHE A 57 -3.87 -15.23 8.25
N GLU A 58 -2.67 -15.04 7.69
CA GLU A 58 -1.66 -16.10 7.58
C GLU A 58 -1.19 -16.60 8.97
N MET A 59 -1.11 -15.70 9.95
CA MET A 59 -0.73 -16.03 11.34
C MET A 59 -1.89 -16.56 12.20
N GLY A 60 -3.15 -16.50 11.71
CA GLY A 60 -4.33 -16.95 12.44
C GLY A 60 -4.74 -16.03 13.62
N GLU A 61 -4.31 -14.77 13.63
CA GLU A 61 -4.62 -13.80 14.69
C GLU A 61 -5.88 -12.98 14.35
N SER A 62 -6.95 -13.12 15.16
CA SER A 62 -8.29 -12.61 14.81
C SER A 62 -8.59 -11.15 15.19
N SER A 63 -7.63 -10.34 15.63
CA SER A 63 -7.89 -8.95 16.04
C SER A 63 -7.03 -7.96 15.26
N PHE A 64 -7.47 -7.59 14.06
CA PHE A 64 -6.94 -6.45 13.34
C PHE A 64 -7.58 -5.16 13.89
N ASP A 65 -6.82 -4.36 14.64
CA ASP A 65 -7.23 -3.03 15.08
C ASP A 65 -6.65 -1.97 14.11
N PRO A 66 -7.44 -1.38 13.21
CA PRO A 66 -6.95 -0.34 12.28
C PRO A 66 -6.43 0.91 12.99
N THR A 67 -6.74 1.10 14.27
CA THR A 67 -6.24 2.21 15.11
C THR A 67 -4.79 2.01 15.57
N SER A 68 -4.31 0.77 15.55
CA SER A 68 -2.90 0.44 15.86
C SER A 68 -1.95 0.85 14.73
N ILE A 69 -2.46 0.99 13.52
CA ILE A 69 -1.78 1.69 12.44
C ILE A 69 -1.91 3.17 12.77
N SER A 70 -0.83 3.71 13.31
CA SER A 70 -0.78 5.09 13.75
C SER A 70 -0.67 6.00 12.52
N ARG A 71 -1.63 6.92 12.32
CA ARG A 71 -1.54 7.99 11.32
C ARG A 71 -0.41 8.94 11.73
N TYR A 72 0.83 8.58 11.47
CA TYR A 72 1.96 9.49 11.62
C TYR A 72 2.58 9.74 10.25
N GLU A 73 2.47 11.00 9.83
CA GLU A 73 3.28 11.62 8.78
C GLU A 73 4.77 11.37 9.08
N GLY A 74 5.35 10.32 8.49
CA GLY A 74 6.80 10.08 8.55
C GLY A 74 7.26 8.71 9.03
N MET A 75 6.36 7.75 9.31
CA MET A 75 6.76 6.37 9.61
C MET A 75 6.20 5.42 8.55
N THR A 76 6.82 5.37 7.37
CA THR A 76 6.70 4.15 6.57
C THR A 76 7.44 3.06 7.33
N SER A 77 6.72 2.10 7.90
CA SER A 77 7.33 0.80 8.19
C SER A 77 8.07 0.37 6.92
N SER A 78 9.33 -0.07 7.05
CA SER A 78 10.04 -0.64 5.92
C SER A 78 9.24 -1.86 5.46
N ILE A 79 8.43 -1.71 4.43
CA ILE A 79 7.75 -2.85 3.80
C ILE A 79 8.86 -3.73 3.25
N VAL A 80 9.08 -4.88 3.89
CA VAL A 80 10.07 -5.87 3.50
C VAL A 80 9.38 -6.95 2.68
N VAL A 81 9.63 -6.98 1.37
CA VAL A 81 9.13 -8.04 0.48
C VAL A 81 10.35 -8.86 0.07
N ASN A 82 10.36 -10.16 0.37
CA ASN A 82 11.48 -11.05 0.08
C ASN A 82 12.84 -10.59 0.67
N GLY A 83 12.81 -9.87 1.80
CA GLY A 83 14.02 -9.32 2.45
C GLY A 83 14.44 -7.94 1.93
N ASP A 84 13.82 -7.43 0.86
CA ASP A 84 14.10 -6.12 0.32
C ASP A 84 13.12 -5.08 0.86
N SER A 85 13.65 -3.96 1.36
CA SER A 85 12.83 -2.86 1.86
C SER A 85 12.36 -1.96 0.72
N VAL A 86 11.10 -2.09 0.33
CA VAL A 86 10.45 -1.48 -0.84
C VAL A 86 10.52 0.06 -0.83
N PHE A 87 10.64 0.68 0.36
CA PHE A 87 10.66 2.14 0.52
C PHE A 87 12.01 2.71 0.94
N SER A 88 13.05 1.87 1.05
CA SER A 88 14.39 2.35 1.45
C SER A 88 14.97 3.38 0.49
N ASP A 89 14.67 3.28 -0.80
CA ASP A 89 15.10 4.23 -1.83
C ASP A 89 14.45 5.62 -1.70
N LEU A 90 13.24 5.71 -1.13
CA LEU A 90 12.58 7.00 -0.87
C LEU A 90 13.12 7.70 0.39
N ARG A 91 13.77 6.96 1.28
CA ARG A 91 14.38 7.48 2.51
C ARG A 91 15.74 8.14 2.25
N SER A 92 16.33 7.95 1.07
CA SER A 92 17.55 8.62 0.65
C SER A 92 17.27 9.57 -0.52
N PRO A 93 16.75 10.78 -0.30
CA PRO A 93 17.01 11.84 -1.26
C PRO A 93 18.52 12.01 -1.24
N LYS A 94 19.23 11.49 -2.24
CA LYS A 94 20.52 12.05 -2.56
C LYS A 94 20.19 13.50 -2.86
N GLY A 95 20.51 14.38 -1.91
CA GLY A 95 20.63 15.81 -2.16
C GLY A 95 21.65 15.94 -3.28
N GLY A 96 21.18 15.87 -4.52
CA GLY A 96 21.91 16.36 -5.66
C GLY A 96 21.82 17.87 -5.55
N ASP A 97 22.96 18.51 -5.38
CA ASP A 97 23.10 19.95 -5.50
C ASP A 97 22.41 20.40 -6.79
N ILE A 98 21.24 21.06 -6.70
CA ILE A 98 20.62 21.75 -7.84
C ILE A 98 21.33 23.07 -8.17
N HIS A 99 22.61 23.19 -7.79
CA HIS A 99 23.45 24.27 -8.26
C HIS A 99 23.83 24.02 -9.73
N GLN A 100 23.05 24.66 -10.60
CA GLN A 100 23.48 25.32 -11.83
C GLN A 100 24.15 24.46 -12.93
N THR A 101 23.34 23.94 -13.86
CA THR A 101 23.66 23.81 -15.29
C THR A 101 22.33 23.82 -16.05
N MET A 102 22.06 24.58 -17.11
CA MET A 102 22.78 25.60 -17.86
C MET A 102 21.68 26.25 -18.73
N PHE A 103 21.23 27.46 -18.40
CA PHE A 103 20.65 28.35 -19.42
C PHE A 103 21.83 29.05 -20.07
N THR A 104 22.26 28.55 -21.22
CA THR A 104 23.03 29.30 -22.22
C THR A 104 22.73 28.69 -23.59
#